data_AF-A0A8S3BLH8-F1
#
_entry.id   AF-A0A8S3BLH8-F1
#
_cell.length_a   1.000
_cell.length_b   1.000
_cell.length_c   1.000
_cell.angle_alpha   90.00
_cell.angle_beta   90.00
_cell.angle_gamma   90.00
#
_symmetry.space_group_name_H-M   'P 1'
#
loop_
_entity.id
_entity.type
_entity.pdbx_description
1 polymer ?
#
loop_
_entity_poly.entity_id
_entity_poly.type
_entity_poly.pdbx_seq_one_letter_code
_entity_poly.pdbx_strand_id
1 'polypeptide(L)'
;MESKLIMMDFELASINAFGVKFVTTTHSSIISGCFFHLQNSIQRKVQGLGFKTNYEQDPVFSHHVNQIAALAFLQPNDVSQGFDDLYNSLPQMLHPLLGYFEDAYVGRNRTQGRAKPMFEIELWNMLSNARLRHLIMHPLPSILQQLEGLAHNL
;
A
#
# COMPACT_ATOMS: atom_id res chain seq x y z
N MET A 1 -4.87 -21.55 21.26
CA MET A 1 -5.50 -21.32 19.95
C MET A 1 -4.45 -20.72 19.03
N GLU A 2 -4.08 -21.44 17.97
CA GLU A 2 -3.21 -20.91 16.93
C GLU A 2 -3.97 -19.89 16.09
N SER A 3 -3.42 -18.69 15.94
CA SER A 3 -3.93 -17.68 15.01
C SER A 3 -3.65 -18.13 13.58
N LYS A 4 -4.69 -18.29 12.76
CA LYS A 4 -4.53 -18.52 11.31
C LYS A 4 -4.52 -17.19 10.57
N LEU A 5 -3.41 -16.89 9.89
CA LEU A 5 -3.31 -15.78 8.95
C LEU A 5 -4.00 -16.19 7.64
N ILE A 6 -4.99 -15.42 7.21
CA ILE A 6 -5.65 -15.61 5.93
C ILE A 6 -5.14 -14.51 4.99
N MET A 7 -4.41 -14.90 3.95
CA MET A 7 -3.91 -14.00 2.92
C MET A 7 -4.98 -13.81 1.84
N MET A 8 -5.28 -12.56 1.50
CA MET A 8 -6.33 -12.23 0.52
C MET A 8 -5.77 -11.63 -0.76
N ASP A 9 -6.51 -11.87 -1.85
CA ASP A 9 -6.26 -11.34 -3.19
C ASP A 9 -7.02 -10.03 -3.38
N PHE A 10 -6.35 -9.00 -3.90
CA PHE A 10 -6.96 -7.70 -4.22
C PHE A 10 -7.55 -7.70 -5.66
N GLU A 11 -8.44 -8.64 -5.97
CA GLU A 11 -9.14 -8.69 -7.26
C GLU A 11 -10.59 -8.20 -7.18
N LEU A 12 -11.09 -7.62 -8.27
CA LEU A 12 -12.49 -7.16 -8.40
C LEU A 12 -13.48 -8.32 -8.17
N ALA A 13 -13.11 -9.54 -8.55
CA ALA A 13 -13.89 -10.75 -8.30
C ALA A 13 -13.96 -11.10 -6.81
N SER A 14 -12.85 -10.97 -6.07
CA SER A 14 -12.82 -11.11 -4.61
C SER A 14 -13.65 -10.02 -3.93
N ILE A 15 -13.58 -8.78 -4.42
CA ILE A 15 -14.41 -7.66 -3.94
C ILE A 15 -15.92 -7.95 -4.14
N ASN A 16 -16.31 -8.46 -5.31
CA ASN A 16 -17.71 -8.73 -5.64
C ASN A 16 -18.25 -10.00 -4.98
N ALA A 17 -17.42 -11.03 -4.75
CA ALA A 17 -17.83 -12.27 -4.09
C ALA A 17 -18.11 -12.08 -2.59
N PHE A 18 -17.51 -11.07 -1.96
CA PHE A 18 -17.57 -10.86 -0.50
C PHE A 18 -18.37 -9.64 -0.02
N GLY A 19 -19.16 -9.01 -0.92
CA GLY A 19 -20.22 -8.05 -0.61
C GLY A 19 -20.15 -7.38 0.77
N VAL A 20 -19.28 -6.37 0.92
CA VAL A 20 -19.24 -5.37 2.00
C VAL A 20 -19.85 -5.83 3.34
N LYS A 21 -19.12 -6.67 4.09
CA LYS A 21 -19.13 -6.72 5.56
C LYS A 21 -17.88 -7.48 6.01
N PHE A 22 -16.76 -6.80 6.05
CA PHE A 22 -15.60 -7.29 6.79
C PHE A 22 -15.92 -7.17 8.28
N VAL A 23 -16.56 -8.21 8.81
CA VAL A 23 -16.62 -8.45 10.25
C VAL A 23 -15.18 -8.72 10.65
N THR A 24 -14.53 -7.68 11.18
CA THR A 24 -13.33 -7.83 11.97
C THR A 24 -13.66 -8.92 13.01
N THR A 25 -12.84 -9.97 13.03
CA THR A 25 -12.88 -10.99 14.08
C THR A 25 -13.97 -12.08 13.97
N THR A 26 -13.87 -12.98 12.99
CA THR A 26 -14.32 -14.37 13.21
C THR A 26 -13.34 -15.09 14.14
N HIS A 27 -13.45 -14.76 15.43
CA HIS A 27 -12.95 -15.39 16.67
C HIS A 27 -11.59 -16.13 16.76
N SER A 28 -10.78 -16.27 15.71
CA SER A 28 -9.40 -16.82 15.76
C SER A 28 -8.53 -16.52 14.50
N SER A 29 -9.04 -15.77 13.52
CA SER A 29 -8.30 -15.47 12.29
C SER A 29 -8.08 -13.98 12.08
N ILE A 30 -6.83 -13.60 11.82
CA ILE A 30 -6.45 -12.26 11.37
C ILE A 30 -6.47 -12.30 9.84
N ILE A 31 -7.31 -11.46 9.24
CA ILE A 31 -7.35 -11.26 7.80
C ILE A 31 -6.39 -10.13 7.48
N SER A 32 -5.34 -10.42 6.72
CA SER A 32 -4.37 -9.42 6.25
C SER A 32 -4.20 -9.61 4.75
N GLY A 33 -4.30 -8.53 3.99
CA GLY A 33 -3.83 -8.47 2.62
C GLY A 33 -2.34 -8.84 2.56
N CYS A 34 -1.97 -9.63 1.56
CA CYS A 34 -0.59 -10.05 1.35
C CYS A 34 0.16 -9.02 0.51
N PHE A 35 1.40 -8.69 0.91
CA PHE A 35 2.26 -7.78 0.15
C PHE A 35 2.45 -8.23 -1.31
N PHE A 36 2.60 -9.54 -1.54
CA PHE A 36 2.66 -10.11 -2.89
C PHE A 36 1.44 -9.73 -3.75
N HIS A 37 0.24 -9.78 -3.19
CA HIS A 37 -0.98 -9.39 -3.92
C HIS A 37 -1.12 -7.87 -4.09
N LEU A 38 -0.60 -7.09 -3.16
CA LEU A 38 -0.50 -5.63 -3.32
C LEU A 38 0.41 -5.29 -4.49
N GLN A 39 1.61 -5.88 -4.52
CA GLN A 39 2.57 -5.72 -5.61
C GLN A 39 1.97 -6.18 -6.94
N ASN A 40 1.30 -7.33 -6.99
CA ASN A 40 0.61 -7.79 -8.21
C ASN A 40 -0.47 -6.80 -8.67
N SER A 41 -1.20 -6.17 -7.75
CA SER A 41 -2.22 -5.19 -8.10
C SER A 41 -1.61 -3.92 -8.69
N ILE A 42 -0.50 -3.45 -8.12
CA ILE A 42 0.29 -2.35 -8.66
C ILE A 42 0.80 -2.71 -10.06
N GLN A 43 1.39 -3.90 -10.23
CA GLN A 43 1.92 -4.36 -11.51
C GLN A 43 0.85 -4.49 -12.60
N ARG A 44 -0.32 -5.05 -12.27
CA ARG A 44 -1.47 -5.08 -13.19
C ARG A 44 -1.89 -3.66 -13.59
N LYS A 45 -1.87 -2.71 -12.65
CA LYS A 45 -2.21 -1.32 -12.95
C LYS A 45 -1.16 -0.64 -13.81
N VAL A 46 0.13 -0.85 -13.54
CA VAL A 46 1.26 -0.39 -14.37
C VAL A 46 1.10 -0.88 -15.81
N GLN A 47 0.81 -2.17 -16.00
CA GLN A 47 0.56 -2.75 -17.33
C GLN A 47 -0.69 -2.14 -17.99
N GLY A 48 -1.80 -2.01 -17.26
CA GLY A 48 -3.05 -1.43 -17.76
C GLY A 48 -2.94 0.06 -18.13
N LEU A 49 -1.96 0.77 -17.58
CA LEU A 49 -1.63 2.16 -17.94
C LEU A 49 -0.64 2.25 -19.12
N GLY A 50 -0.16 1.13 -19.65
CA GLY A 50 0.82 1.10 -20.75
C GLY A 50 2.27 1.27 -20.31
N PHE A 51 2.56 1.22 -19.00
CA PHE A 51 3.90 1.46 -18.44
C PHE A 51 4.77 0.21 -18.31
N LYS A 52 4.36 -0.92 -18.89
CA LYS A 52 5.11 -2.20 -18.82
C LYS A 52 6.57 -2.03 -19.25
N THR A 53 6.79 -1.41 -20.42
CA THR A 53 8.14 -1.21 -20.96
C THR A 53 8.97 -0.27 -20.07
N ASN A 54 8.38 0.82 -19.56
CA ASN A 54 9.07 1.71 -18.62
C ASN A 54 9.49 0.95 -17.36
N TYR A 55 8.58 0.18 -16.78
CA TYR A 55 8.88 -0.60 -15.58
C TYR A 55 9.98 -1.65 -15.80
N GLU A 56 9.99 -2.32 -16.96
CA GLU A 56 10.98 -3.38 -17.26
C GLU A 56 12.36 -2.85 -17.69
N GLN A 57 12.43 -1.65 -18.27
CA GLN A 57 13.63 -1.15 -18.94
C GLN A 57 14.23 0.11 -18.33
N ASP A 58 13.49 0.82 -17.48
CA ASP A 58 13.95 2.01 -16.78
C ASP A 58 14.01 1.75 -15.26
N PRO A 59 15.21 1.51 -14.70
CA PRO A 59 15.39 1.28 -13.27
C PRO A 59 14.89 2.42 -12.40
N VAL A 60 14.93 3.68 -12.87
CA VAL A 60 14.45 4.84 -12.12
C VAL A 60 12.92 4.82 -12.07
N PHE A 61 12.28 4.50 -13.18
CA PHE A 61 10.82 4.32 -13.22
C PHE A 61 10.37 3.17 -12.31
N SER A 62 11.05 2.03 -12.40
CA SER A 62 10.79 0.87 -11.53
C SER A 62 10.95 1.23 -10.05
N HIS A 63 12.01 1.96 -9.71
CA HIS A 63 12.26 2.44 -8.35
C HIS A 63 11.10 3.31 -7.83
N HIS A 64 10.60 4.27 -8.62
CA HIS A 64 9.46 5.08 -8.23
C HIS A 64 8.18 4.26 -8.01
N VAL A 65 7.94 3.23 -8.84
CA VAL A 65 6.82 2.29 -8.63
C VAL A 65 7.02 1.50 -7.33
N ASN A 66 8.24 1.11 -7.02
CA ASN A 66 8.58 0.39 -5.79
C ASN A 66 8.44 1.27 -4.54
N GLN A 67 8.67 2.58 -4.64
CA GLN A 67 8.36 3.52 -3.55
C GLN A 67 6.87 3.54 -3.20
N ILE A 68 5.97 3.38 -4.18
CA ILE A 68 4.53 3.27 -3.92
C ILE A 68 4.23 1.96 -3.16
N ALA A 69 4.83 0.84 -3.57
CA ALA A 69 4.69 -0.42 -2.85
C ALA A 69 5.27 -0.35 -1.42
N ALA A 70 6.36 0.40 -1.22
CA ALA A 70 7.03 0.58 0.07
C ALA A 70 6.15 1.23 1.14
N LEU A 71 5.05 1.92 0.76
CA LEU A 71 4.06 2.44 1.71
C LEU A 71 3.51 1.35 2.65
N ALA A 72 3.53 0.08 2.24
CA ALA A 72 3.09 -1.05 3.06
C ALA A 72 3.97 -1.27 4.30
N PHE A 73 5.19 -0.71 4.32
CA PHE A 73 6.16 -0.87 5.41
C PHE A 73 6.35 0.40 6.25
N LEU A 74 5.57 1.46 6.00
CA LEU A 74 5.50 2.59 6.92
C LEU A 74 4.66 2.22 8.16
N GLN A 75 4.80 2.98 9.24
CA GLN A 75 3.81 2.90 10.32
C GLN A 75 2.44 3.27 9.76
N PRO A 76 1.34 2.61 10.17
CA PRO A 76 0.01 2.88 9.62
C PRO A 76 -0.39 4.37 9.65
N ASN A 77 -0.01 5.06 10.73
CA ASN A 77 -0.28 6.49 10.91
C ASN A 77 0.52 7.40 9.94
N ASP A 78 1.64 6.92 9.42
CA ASP A 78 2.53 7.67 8.53
C ASP A 78 2.21 7.42 7.05
N VAL A 79 1.43 6.39 6.72
CA VAL A 79 1.09 6.01 5.34
C VAL A 79 0.45 7.16 4.56
N SER A 80 -0.49 7.87 5.18
CA SER A 80 -1.19 8.99 4.53
C SER A 80 -0.24 10.14 4.19
N GLN A 81 0.67 10.48 5.10
CA GLN A 81 1.67 11.51 4.86
C GLN A 81 2.70 11.05 3.82
N GLY A 82 3.17 9.81 3.91
CA GLY A 82 4.10 9.24 2.92
C GLY A 82 3.51 9.20 1.52
N PHE A 83 2.22 8.93 1.39
CA PHE A 83 1.52 9.03 0.10
C PHE A 83 1.52 10.46 -0.44
N ASP A 84 1.19 11.45 0.37
CA ASP A 84 1.20 12.86 -0.06
C ASP A 84 2.61 13.31 -0.47
N ASP A 85 3.64 12.89 0.26
CA ASP A 85 5.03 13.20 -0.05
C ASP A 85 5.46 12.57 -1.39
N LEU A 86 5.08 11.31 -1.67
CA LEU A 86 5.29 10.68 -2.98
C LEU A 86 4.51 11.39 -4.09
N TYR A 87 3.26 11.76 -3.84
CA TYR A 87 2.44 12.45 -4.83
C TYR A 87 3.06 13.78 -5.27
N ASN A 88 3.70 14.50 -4.34
CA ASN A 88 4.35 15.78 -4.63
C ASN A 88 5.77 15.65 -5.20
N SER A 89 6.44 14.52 -5.00
CA SER A 89 7.84 14.33 -5.41
C SER A 89 8.00 13.52 -6.69
N LEU A 90 7.10 12.58 -6.96
CA LEU A 90 7.21 11.68 -8.11
C LEU A 90 6.82 12.38 -9.43
N PRO A 91 7.38 11.96 -10.57
CA PRO A 91 7.04 12.51 -11.87
C PRO A 91 5.53 12.44 -12.18
N GLN A 92 4.99 13.51 -12.80
CA GLN A 92 3.57 13.63 -13.11
C GLN A 92 3.01 12.46 -13.94
N MET A 93 3.84 11.79 -14.74
CA MET A 93 3.46 10.59 -15.49
C MET A 93 2.96 9.43 -14.60
N LEU A 94 3.37 9.38 -13.32
CA LEU A 94 2.94 8.38 -12.35
C LEU A 94 1.63 8.76 -11.64
N HIS A 95 1.11 9.97 -11.81
CA HIS A 95 -0.12 10.41 -11.14
C HIS A 95 -1.33 9.49 -11.44
N PRO A 96 -1.51 8.91 -12.64
CA PRO A 96 -2.58 7.93 -12.86
C PRO A 96 -2.45 6.66 -12.01
N LEU A 97 -1.22 6.22 -11.71
CA LEU A 97 -0.95 5.09 -10.83
C LEU A 97 -1.17 5.49 -9.37
N LEU A 98 -0.66 6.64 -8.95
CA LEU A 98 -0.86 7.20 -7.62
C LEU A 98 -2.33 7.45 -7.30
N GLY A 99 -3.11 8.00 -8.24
CA GLY A 99 -4.55 8.22 -8.07
C GLY A 99 -5.32 6.91 -7.91
N TYR A 100 -4.94 5.86 -8.65
CA TYR A 100 -5.47 4.51 -8.41
C TYR A 100 -5.12 3.99 -7.02
N PHE A 101 -3.87 4.17 -6.59
CA PHE A 101 -3.43 3.72 -5.28
C PHE A 101 -4.14 4.50 -4.16
N GLU A 102 -4.33 5.80 -4.33
CA GLU A 102 -5.08 6.64 -3.41
C GLU A 102 -6.52 6.14 -3.28
N ASP A 103 -7.22 5.93 -4.39
CA ASP A 103 -8.61 5.47 -4.38
C ASP A 103 -8.77 4.10 -3.72
N ALA A 104 -7.84 3.19 -3.99
CA ALA A 104 -7.93 1.82 -3.52
C ALA A 104 -7.47 1.65 -2.06
N TYR A 105 -6.40 2.33 -1.63
CA TYR A 105 -5.65 1.95 -0.43
C TYR A 105 -5.47 3.06 0.62
N VAL A 106 -5.52 4.34 0.24
CA VAL A 106 -5.23 5.48 1.15
C VAL A 106 -6.48 6.31 1.45
N GLY A 107 -7.31 6.53 0.44
CA GLY A 107 -8.48 7.38 0.48
C GLY A 107 -8.15 8.83 0.10
N ARG A 108 -8.91 9.40 -0.85
CA ARG A 108 -8.68 10.77 -1.34
C ARG A 108 -8.77 11.79 -0.22
N ASN A 109 -7.83 12.74 -0.20
CA ASN A 109 -7.89 13.88 0.72
C ASN A 109 -9.06 14.83 0.33
N ARG A 110 -9.99 15.06 1.26
CA ARG A 110 -11.15 15.96 1.08
C ARG A 110 -11.18 16.98 2.22
N THR A 111 -12.05 17.98 2.09
CA THR A 111 -12.21 19.06 3.09
C THR A 111 -12.54 18.58 4.50
N GLN A 112 -13.20 17.42 4.65
CA GLN A 112 -13.55 16.83 5.94
C GLN A 112 -12.57 15.73 6.38
N GLY A 113 -11.38 15.67 5.77
CA GLY A 113 -10.41 14.59 5.94
C GLY A 113 -10.44 13.58 4.80
N ARG A 114 -9.62 12.53 4.91
CA ARG A 114 -9.52 11.49 3.88
C ARG A 114 -10.82 10.68 3.77
N ALA A 115 -11.24 10.42 2.55
CA ALA A 115 -12.34 9.51 2.27
C ALA A 115 -11.98 8.08 2.69
N LYS A 116 -12.98 7.24 2.94
CA LYS A 116 -12.74 5.82 3.22
C LYS A 116 -12.19 5.12 1.95
N PRO A 117 -11.01 4.48 2.01
CA PRO A 117 -10.47 3.70 0.89
C PRO A 117 -11.27 2.40 0.67
N MET A 118 -11.08 1.77 -0.49
CA MET A 118 -11.62 0.44 -0.77
C MET A 118 -11.05 -0.62 0.18
N PHE A 119 -9.77 -0.51 0.51
CA PHE A 119 -9.04 -1.35 1.46
C PHE A 119 -8.42 -0.49 2.56
N GLU A 120 -8.89 -0.67 3.80
CA GLU A 120 -8.35 0.04 4.98
C GLU A 120 -6.86 -0.26 5.16
N ILE A 121 -6.09 0.73 5.62
CA ILE A 121 -4.62 0.66 5.75
C ILE A 121 -4.21 -0.54 6.59
N GLU A 122 -4.95 -0.81 7.66
CA GLU A 122 -4.76 -1.91 8.58
C GLU A 122 -4.79 -3.28 7.90
N LEU A 123 -5.52 -3.42 6.78
CA LEU A 123 -5.62 -4.68 6.05
C LEU A 123 -4.35 -4.99 5.27
N TRP A 124 -3.72 -4.00 4.63
CA TRP A 124 -2.64 -4.24 3.67
C TRP A 124 -1.26 -3.80 4.17
N ASN A 125 -1.19 -3.05 5.27
CA ASN A 125 0.06 -2.61 5.86
C ASN A 125 0.71 -3.72 6.69
N MET A 126 2.01 -3.93 6.46
CA MET A 126 2.80 -5.02 7.04
C MET A 126 3.18 -4.79 8.51
N LEU A 127 3.02 -3.57 9.02
CA LEU A 127 3.32 -3.19 10.41
C LEU A 127 2.07 -3.07 11.30
N SER A 128 0.86 -3.15 10.72
CA SER A 128 -0.42 -3.07 11.44
C SER A 128 -0.62 -4.17 12.49
N ASN A 129 -0.05 -5.36 12.24
CA ASN A 129 -0.09 -6.48 13.16
C ASN A 129 0.96 -6.30 14.26
N ALA A 130 0.56 -5.60 15.32
CA ALA A 130 1.41 -5.20 16.43
C ALA A 130 2.05 -6.38 17.20
N ARG A 131 3.22 -6.80 16.75
CA ARG A 131 4.30 -7.32 17.62
C ARG A 131 5.59 -6.50 17.53
N LEU A 132 5.66 -5.48 16.68
CA LEU A 132 6.88 -4.70 16.42
C LEU A 132 6.81 -3.23 16.87
N ARG A 133 5.79 -2.83 17.64
CA ARG A 133 5.57 -1.45 18.11
C ARG A 133 6.67 -0.89 19.04
N HIS A 134 7.68 -1.66 19.43
CA HIS A 134 8.69 -1.26 20.41
C HIS A 134 10.12 -1.14 19.88
N LEU A 135 10.36 -1.31 18.58
CA LEU A 135 11.73 -1.38 18.05
C LEU A 135 12.22 -0.17 17.26
N ILE A 136 11.49 0.95 17.19
CA ILE A 136 11.99 2.13 16.46
C ILE A 136 11.77 3.41 17.27
N MET A 137 12.72 3.67 18.18
CA MET A 137 12.91 4.97 18.86
C MET A 137 14.36 5.42 18.64
N HIS A 138 14.67 5.80 17.41
CA HIS A 138 15.86 6.55 17.02
C HIS A 138 15.38 7.72 16.15
N PRO A 139 16.15 8.82 15.95
CA PRO A 139 15.71 9.88 15.05
C PRO A 139 15.38 9.29 13.69
N LEU A 140 14.09 9.23 13.37
CA LEU A 140 13.59 8.62 12.16
C LEU A 140 14.06 9.48 10.98
N PRO A 141 14.64 8.89 9.92
CA PRO A 141 14.76 9.58 8.65
C PRO A 141 13.40 10.13 8.24
N SER A 142 13.37 11.20 7.43
CA SER A 142 12.10 11.68 6.84
C SER A 142 11.36 10.53 6.15
N ILE A 143 10.03 10.60 6.06
CA ILE A 143 9.23 9.52 5.46
C ILE A 143 9.71 9.20 4.03
N LEU A 144 10.09 10.22 3.26
CA LEU A 144 10.70 10.05 1.94
C LEU A 144 11.98 9.21 1.98
N GLN A 145 12.90 9.49 2.92
CA GLN A 145 14.14 8.72 3.07
C GLN A 145 13.86 7.25 3.48
N GLN A 146 12.83 7.02 4.29
CA GLN A 146 12.40 5.66 4.62
C GLN A 146 11.91 4.93 3.36
N LEU A 147 11.09 5.59 2.55
CA LEU A 147 10.55 5.03 1.30
C LEU A 147 11.63 4.76 0.26
N GLU A 148 12.60 5.67 0.11
CA GLU A 148 13.79 5.45 -0.72
C GLU A 148 14.52 4.18 -0.28
N GLY A 149 14.85 4.04 1.00
CA GLY A 149 15.56 2.87 1.52
C GLY A 149 14.79 1.55 1.36
N LEU A 150 13.47 1.58 1.59
CA LEU A 150 12.60 0.42 1.43
C LEU A 150 12.47 -0.02 -0.03
N ALA A 151 12.31 0.93 -0.96
CA ALA A 151 12.13 0.66 -2.38
C ALA A 151 13.34 0.00 -3.06
N HIS A 152 14.55 0.17 -2.51
CA HIS A 152 15.75 -0.52 -3.01
C HIS A 152 15.71 -2.04 -2.81
N ASN A 153 14.89 -2.54 -1.88
CA ASN A 153 14.79 -3.96 -1.54
C ASN A 153 13.56 -4.65 -2.15
N LEU A 154 12.83 -3.95 -3.02
CA LEU A 154 11.63 -4.40 -3.72
C LEU A 154 11.92 -4.51 -5.22
#